data_AF-A0A1I3RZ70-F1
#
_entry.id   AF-A0A1I3RZ70-F1
#
_cell.length_a   1.000
_cell.length_b   1.000
_cell.length_c   1.000
_cell.angle_alpha   90.00
_cell.angle_beta   90.00
_cell.angle_gamma   90.00
#
_symmetry.space_group_name_H-M   'P 1'
#
loop_
_entity.id
_entity.type
_entity.pdbx_description
1 polymer ?
#
loop_
_entity_poly.entity_id
_entity_poly.type
_entity_poly.pdbx_seq_one_letter_code
_entity_poly.pdbx_strand_id
1 'polypeptide(L)'
;MPEMDLTRRRLMGSAPSAAFLAPGIGFASLARAQAGARLRIGLAAPNTTLDPHLQSSAKQATRAMDNDKRAKLLAEVNEIVFADRAILPLHHEGLTWAAKKSIGYTPRADQYTLAMNFTTSS
;
A
#
# COMPACT_ATOMS: atom_id res chain seq x y z
N MET A 1 76.87 49.15 35.97
CA MET A 1 78.12 48.76 35.29
C MET A 1 78.67 47.54 36.02
N PRO A 2 79.22 46.48 35.39
CA PRO A 2 79.21 45.98 34.00
C PRO A 2 78.59 44.54 33.90
N GLU A 3 77.91 44.13 32.82
CA GLU A 3 78.39 43.45 31.59
C GLU A 3 78.90 42.00 31.79
N MET A 4 78.35 41.03 31.04
CA MET A 4 79.11 39.93 30.38
C MET A 4 78.19 38.94 29.62
N ASP A 5 78.20 39.13 28.30
CA ASP A 5 78.34 38.15 27.23
C ASP A 5 77.46 36.88 27.10
N LEU A 6 76.68 36.96 26.03
CA LEU A 6 76.17 35.89 25.16
C LEU A 6 77.11 34.69 24.96
N THR A 7 76.66 33.51 25.36
CA THR A 7 77.18 32.24 24.85
C THR A 7 76.32 31.76 23.68
N ARG A 8 76.94 31.70 22.51
CA ARG A 8 76.40 31.21 21.24
C ARG A 8 76.06 29.71 21.30
N ARG A 9 75.02 29.35 20.56
CA ARG A 9 74.88 28.11 19.75
C ARG A 9 73.94 27.03 20.33
N ARG A 10 72.91 26.74 19.53
CA ARG A 10 71.88 25.69 19.62
C ARG A 10 70.77 26.01 20.62
N LEU A 11 69.49 26.01 20.27
CA LEU A 11 68.81 25.24 19.23
C LEU A 11 67.45 25.89 18.93
N MET A 12 67.45 26.98 18.16
CA MET A 12 66.22 27.50 17.57
C MET A 12 66.03 26.75 16.24
N GLY A 13 65.11 25.79 16.23
CA GLY A 13 64.76 24.99 15.08
C GLY A 13 63.30 24.54 15.15
N SER A 14 62.52 25.03 14.18
CA SER A 14 61.16 24.62 13.76
C SER A 14 59.96 24.91 14.68
N ALA A 15 59.20 25.93 14.27
CA ALA A 15 57.74 26.00 14.37
C ALA A 15 57.10 25.17 13.22
N PRO A 16 55.77 25.11 13.02
CA PRO A 16 54.64 25.03 13.96
C PRO A 16 53.70 23.84 13.60
N SER A 17 52.72 23.49 14.44
CA SER A 17 51.49 22.88 13.95
C SER A 17 50.32 23.27 14.84
N ALA A 18 49.54 24.21 14.31
CA ALA A 18 48.26 24.65 14.84
C ALA A 18 47.15 23.75 14.29
N ALA A 19 46.28 23.27 15.17
CA ALA A 19 44.89 22.98 14.84
C ALA A 19 44.07 23.09 16.14
N PHE A 20 43.57 24.29 16.39
CA PHE A 20 42.56 24.57 17.41
C PHE A 20 41.25 23.84 17.04
N LEU A 21 40.76 22.97 17.93
CA LEU A 21 39.37 22.50 17.91
C LEU A 21 38.57 23.32 18.94
N ALA A 22 37.80 24.27 18.42
CA ALA A 22 36.78 25.03 19.13
C ALA A 22 35.40 24.31 19.02
N PRO A 23 34.44 24.63 19.90
CA PRO A 23 33.45 23.69 20.46
C PRO A 23 32.05 23.75 19.81
N GLY A 24 31.26 22.70 20.09
CA GLY A 24 29.80 22.74 20.31
C GLY A 24 28.90 23.39 19.26
N ILE A 25 28.20 22.57 18.46
CA ILE A 25 26.84 22.84 17.97
C ILE A 25 26.10 21.50 17.97
N GLY A 26 25.07 21.39 18.80
CA GLY A 26 24.18 20.23 18.82
C GLY A 26 23.57 20.02 17.44
N PHE A 27 23.67 18.81 16.92
CA PHE A 27 22.90 18.41 15.75
C PHE A 27 21.42 18.54 16.10
N ALA A 28 20.79 19.63 15.69
CA ALA A 28 19.36 19.65 15.50
C ALA A 28 19.09 18.53 14.50
N SER A 29 18.59 17.41 15.00
CA SER A 29 18.07 16.32 14.20
C SER A 29 17.00 16.94 13.31
N LEU A 30 17.34 17.16 12.04
CA LEU A 30 16.38 17.54 11.01
C LEU A 30 15.28 16.49 11.03
N ALA A 31 14.14 16.83 11.61
CA ALA A 31 12.94 16.01 11.55
C ALA A 31 12.57 15.87 10.07
N ARG A 32 12.98 14.76 9.44
CA ARG A 32 12.50 14.42 8.10
C ARG A 32 11.02 14.12 8.27
N ALA A 33 10.17 14.92 7.64
CA ALA A 33 8.77 14.57 7.46
C ALA A 33 8.73 13.18 6.81
N GLN A 34 8.14 12.20 7.52
CA GLN A 34 7.90 10.88 6.97
C GLN A 34 7.02 11.10 5.74
N ALA A 35 7.57 10.86 4.54
CA ALA A 35 6.81 10.98 3.31
C ALA A 35 5.54 10.15 3.48
N GLY A 36 4.38 10.84 3.50
CA GLY A 36 3.10 10.23 3.83
C GLY A 36 2.95 8.93 3.07
N ALA A 37 2.69 7.85 3.81
CA ALA A 37 2.59 6.52 3.24
C ALA A 37 1.56 6.55 2.11
N ARG A 38 2.04 6.55 0.87
CA ARG A 38 1.17 6.56 -0.30
C ARG A 38 0.49 5.20 -0.33
N LEU A 39 -0.78 5.18 0.04
CA LEU A 39 -1.61 3.98 0.00
C LEU A 39 -1.68 3.50 -1.46
N ARG A 40 -1.03 2.37 -1.74
CA ARG A 40 -1.08 1.69 -3.04
C ARG A 40 -2.15 0.62 -2.93
N ILE A 41 -3.34 0.89 -3.47
CA ILE A 41 -4.41 -0.09 -3.54
C ILE A 41 -4.15 -0.96 -4.77
N GLY A 42 -3.84 -2.24 -4.56
CA GLY A 42 -3.75 -3.22 -5.64
C GLY A 42 -5.15 -3.56 -6.15
N LEU A 43 -5.44 -3.21 -7.39
CA LEU A 43 -6.67 -3.65 -8.06
C LEU A 43 -6.42 -5.06 -8.62
N ALA A 44 -7.31 -6.02 -8.29
CA ALA A 44 -7.30 -7.42 -8.73
C ALA A 44 -6.24 -8.37 -8.14
N ALA A 45 -5.90 -8.23 -6.85
CA ALA A 45 -5.14 -9.26 -6.13
C ALA A 45 -6.09 -10.35 -5.57
N PRO A 46 -5.65 -11.61 -5.43
CA PRO A 46 -6.35 -12.59 -4.59
C PRO A 46 -6.52 -12.05 -3.17
N ASN A 47 -7.46 -12.61 -2.41
CA ASN A 47 -7.68 -12.20 -1.02
C ASN A 47 -6.35 -12.15 -0.24
N THR A 48 -6.11 -11.05 0.46
CA THR A 48 -4.83 -10.81 1.15
C THR A 48 -4.78 -11.41 2.55
N THR A 49 -5.89 -11.97 3.04
CA THR A 49 -5.94 -12.68 4.32
C THR A 49 -5.25 -14.04 4.22
N LEU A 50 -4.53 -14.40 5.29
CA LEU A 50 -3.88 -15.70 5.46
C LEU A 50 -4.66 -16.62 6.43
N ASP A 51 -5.89 -16.24 6.81
CA ASP A 51 -6.71 -17.04 7.70
C ASP A 51 -7.03 -18.42 7.08
N PRO A 52 -6.62 -19.55 7.71
CA PRO A 52 -6.92 -20.88 7.20
C PRO A 52 -8.43 -21.20 7.19
N HIS A 53 -9.23 -20.58 8.07
CA HIS A 53 -10.67 -20.79 8.13
C HIS A 53 -11.35 -20.33 6.85
N LEU A 54 -10.97 -19.16 6.33
CA LEU A 54 -11.43 -18.66 5.04
C LEU A 54 -11.23 -19.70 3.92
N GLN A 55 -10.02 -20.25 3.81
CA GLN A 55 -9.68 -21.24 2.79
C GLN A 55 -10.47 -22.54 2.97
N SER A 56 -10.69 -22.96 4.22
CA SER A 56 -11.43 -24.17 4.53
C SER A 56 -12.94 -24.03 4.22
N SER A 57 -13.56 -22.92 4.63
CA SER A 57 -15.00 -22.67 4.47
C SER A 57 -15.33 -22.34 3.02
N ALA A 58 -14.47 -21.60 2.31
CA ALA A 58 -14.65 -21.35 0.87
C ALA A 58 -14.59 -22.64 0.04
N LYS A 59 -13.62 -23.53 0.32
CA LYS A 59 -13.54 -24.84 -0.38
C LYS A 59 -14.73 -25.74 -0.08
N GLN A 60 -15.24 -25.71 1.15
CA GLN A 60 -16.44 -26.44 1.53
C GLN A 60 -17.69 -25.88 0.84
N ALA A 61 -17.82 -24.56 0.75
CA ALA A 61 -18.93 -23.90 0.07
C ALA A 61 -19.02 -24.32 -1.41
N THR A 62 -17.89 -24.39 -2.12
CA THR A 62 -17.84 -24.85 -3.52
C THR A 62 -18.32 -26.30 -3.69
N ARG A 63 -18.16 -27.14 -2.66
CA ARG A 63 -18.58 -28.55 -2.69
C ARG A 63 -19.98 -28.79 -2.14
N ALA A 64 -20.56 -27.83 -1.41
CA ALA A 64 -21.89 -27.96 -0.86
C ALA A 64 -22.91 -28.01 -2.00
N MET A 65 -23.81 -29.00 -1.99
CA MET A 65 -24.96 -29.09 -2.92
C MET A 65 -26.21 -28.44 -2.32
N ASP A 66 -26.37 -28.55 -1.00
CA ASP A 66 -27.44 -27.89 -0.25
C ASP A 66 -27.25 -26.37 -0.19
N ASN A 67 -28.32 -25.64 -0.52
CA ASN A 67 -28.27 -24.18 -0.63
C ASN A 67 -28.14 -23.50 0.73
N ASP A 68 -28.84 -23.99 1.76
CA ASP A 68 -28.82 -23.40 3.10
C ASP A 68 -27.45 -23.56 3.76
N LYS A 69 -26.85 -24.74 3.62
CA LYS A 69 -25.49 -25.03 4.07
C LYS A 69 -24.47 -24.16 3.33
N ARG A 70 -24.62 -23.99 2.01
CA ARG A 70 -23.72 -23.14 1.23
C ARG A 70 -23.83 -21.68 1.65
N ALA A 71 -25.05 -21.18 1.86
CA ALA A 71 -25.29 -19.80 2.30
C ALA A 71 -24.62 -19.52 3.65
N LYS A 72 -24.71 -20.44 4.62
CA LYS A 72 -24.04 -20.31 5.92
C LYS A 72 -22.52 -20.26 5.80
N LEU A 73 -21.94 -21.15 5.00
CA LEU A 73 -20.48 -21.17 4.76
C LEU A 73 -20.00 -19.89 4.06
N LEU A 74 -20.77 -19.37 3.11
CA LEU A 74 -20.44 -18.12 2.42
C LEU A 74 -20.60 -16.90 3.33
N ALA A 75 -21.58 -16.91 4.24
CA ALA A 75 -21.71 -15.86 5.25
C ALA A 75 -20.47 -15.82 6.16
N GLU A 76 -20.00 -16.97 6.63
CA GLU A 76 -18.77 -17.07 7.43
C GLU A 76 -17.54 -16.57 6.67
N VAL A 77 -17.38 -16.96 5.40
CA VAL A 77 -16.32 -16.44 4.53
C VAL A 77 -16.40 -14.91 4.41
N ASN A 78 -17.61 -14.37 4.25
CA ASN A 78 -17.83 -12.94 4.13
C ASN A 78 -17.40 -12.17 5.40
N GLU A 79 -17.75 -12.70 6.58
CA GLU A 79 -17.33 -12.11 7.86
C GLU A 79 -15.81 -12.02 7.98
N ILE A 80 -15.08 -13.09 7.63
CA ILE A 80 -13.62 -13.10 7.68
C ILE A 80 -13.01 -12.09 6.70
N VAL A 81 -13.50 -12.04 5.45
CA VAL A 81 -13.00 -11.12 4.42
C VAL A 81 -13.11 -9.66 4.88
N PHE A 82 -14.23 -9.29 5.49
CA PHE A 82 -14.46 -7.93 5.96
C PHE A 82 -13.74 -7.61 7.26
N ALA A 83 -13.67 -8.55 8.21
CA ALA A 83 -12.92 -8.40 9.46
C ALA A 83 -11.43 -8.15 9.20
N ASP A 84 -10.84 -8.92 8.29
CA ASP A 84 -9.42 -8.82 7.93
C ASP A 84 -9.12 -7.69 6.94
N ARG A 85 -10.15 -6.97 6.46
CA ARG A 85 -10.03 -5.98 5.37
C ARG A 85 -9.32 -6.55 4.15
N ALA A 86 -9.57 -7.82 3.86
CA ALA A 86 -8.95 -8.52 2.74
C ALA A 86 -9.41 -7.95 1.39
N ILE A 87 -10.62 -7.36 1.35
CA ILE A 87 -11.17 -6.60 0.24
C ILE A 87 -11.83 -5.33 0.80
N LEU A 88 -11.69 -4.22 0.09
CA LEU A 88 -12.36 -2.96 0.39
C LEU A 88 -13.23 -2.54 -0.81
N PRO A 89 -14.55 -2.82 -0.79
CA PRO A 89 -15.45 -2.38 -1.84
C PRO A 89 -15.51 -0.85 -1.87
N LEU A 90 -15.28 -0.25 -3.03
CA LEU A 90 -15.27 1.21 -3.18
C LEU A 90 -16.59 1.74 -3.75
N HIS A 91 -17.14 1.06 -4.75
CA HIS A 91 -18.37 1.44 -5.41
C HIS A 91 -19.01 0.22 -6.10
N HIS A 92 -20.29 0.35 -6.44
CA HIS A 92 -21.01 -0.58 -7.31
C HIS A 92 -21.30 0.13 -8.62
N GLU A 93 -20.88 -0.46 -9.73
CA GLU A 93 -21.13 0.10 -11.06
C GLU A 93 -22.60 -0.12 -11.46
N GLY A 94 -23.32 0.97 -11.73
CA GLY A 94 -24.66 0.94 -12.30
C GLY A 94 -24.60 1.26 -13.79
N LEU A 95 -24.74 0.24 -14.65
CA LEU A 95 -24.75 0.43 -16.10
C LEU A 95 -26.13 0.86 -16.59
N THR A 96 -26.15 1.87 -17.47
CA THR A 96 -27.35 2.32 -18.18
C THR A 96 -27.15 2.09 -19.68
N TRP A 97 -28.12 1.45 -20.33
CA TRP A 97 -28.09 1.18 -21.76
C TRP A 97 -29.06 2.09 -22.51
N ALA A 98 -28.68 2.48 -23.73
CA ALA A 98 -29.54 3.18 -24.67
C ALA A 98 -29.54 2.44 -26.00
N ALA A 99 -30.73 2.18 -26.53
CA ALA A 99 -30.93 1.55 -27.82
C ALA A 99 -31.95 2.34 -28.65
N LYS A 100 -31.91 2.18 -29.98
CA LYS A 100 -32.96 2.71 -30.86
C LYS A 100 -34.30 2.09 -30.47
N LYS A 101 -35.42 2.81 -30.64
CA LYS A 101 -36.78 2.33 -30.28
C LYS A 101 -37.12 0.94 -30.84
N SER A 102 -36.60 0.58 -32.01
CA SER A 102 -36.82 -0.72 -32.65
C SER A 102 -35.91 -1.84 -32.12
N ILE A 103 -35.10 -1.58 -31.09
CA ILE A 103 -34.12 -2.53 -30.54
C ILE A 103 -34.32 -2.57 -29.01
N GLY A 104 -34.72 -3.74 -28.52
CA GLY A 104 -34.72 -4.07 -27.10
C GLY A 104 -33.36 -4.62 -26.66
N TYR A 105 -33.01 -4.40 -25.40
CA TYR A 105 -31.82 -4.98 -24.77
C TYR A 105 -32.18 -5.49 -23.37
N THR A 106 -31.87 -6.75 -23.09
CA THR A 106 -32.03 -7.32 -21.74
C THR A 106 -30.70 -7.23 -20.99
N PRO A 107 -30.59 -6.38 -19.96
CA PRO A 107 -29.37 -6.26 -19.17
C PRO A 107 -29.15 -7.49 -18.29
N ARG A 108 -27.88 -7.74 -17.96
CA ARG A 108 -27.47 -8.85 -17.09
C ARG A 108 -26.76 -8.31 -15.86
N ALA A 109 -26.82 -9.08 -14.77
CA ALA A 109 -26.14 -8.76 -13.52
C ALA A 109 -24.61 -8.76 -13.65
N ASP A 110 -24.06 -9.48 -14.64
CA ASP A 110 -22.63 -9.53 -14.96
C ASP A 110 -22.17 -8.37 -15.85
N GLN A 111 -23.04 -7.39 -16.13
CA GLN A 111 -22.69 -6.12 -16.78
C GLN A 111 -22.16 -6.21 -18.23
N TYR A 112 -22.02 -7.40 -18.80
CA TYR A 112 -21.57 -7.57 -20.17
C TYR A 112 -22.63 -7.14 -21.18
N THR A 113 -22.19 -6.43 -22.23
CA THR A 113 -23.03 -6.12 -23.39
C THR A 113 -22.85 -7.21 -24.44
N LEU A 114 -23.73 -8.21 -24.43
CA LEU A 114 -23.66 -9.37 -25.33
C LEU A 114 -24.63 -9.21 -26.50
N ALA A 115 -24.15 -9.57 -27.69
CA ALA A 115 -24.94 -9.51 -28.94
C ALA A 115 -26.26 -10.30 -28.84
N MET A 116 -26.24 -11.46 -28.17
CA MET A 116 -27.41 -12.34 -28.05
C MET A 116 -28.55 -11.75 -27.20
N ASN A 117 -28.29 -10.69 -26.44
CA ASN A 117 -29.30 -10.04 -25.60
C ASN A 117 -30.06 -8.91 -26.34
N PHE A 118 -29.69 -8.61 -27.59
CA PHE A 118 -30.40 -7.65 -28.41
C PHE A 118 -31.54 -8.33 -29.15
N THR A 119 -32.73 -7.73 -29.05
CA THR A 119 -33.93 -8.18 -29.77
C THR A 119 -34.42 -7.05 -30.67
N THR A 120 -34.79 -7.36 -31.90
CA THR A 120 -35.51 -6.40 -32.75
C THR A 120 -36.96 -6.32 -32.28
N SER A 121 -37.42 -5.14 -31.86
CA SER A 121 -38.85 -4.89 -31.63
C SER A 121 -39.46 -4.46 -32.95
N SER A 122 -40.39 -5.28 -33.47
CA SER A 122 -41.21 -4.97 -34.66
C SER A 122 -42.14 -3.80 -34.43
#